data_AF-A0A645I5L1-F1
#
_entry.id   AF-A0A645I5L1-F1
#
_cell.length_a   1.000
_cell.length_b   1.000
_cell.length_c   1.000
_cell.angle_alpha   90.00
_cell.angle_beta   90.00
_cell.angle_gamma   90.00
#
_symmetry.space_group_name_H-M   'P 1'
#
loop_
_entity.id
_entity.type
_entity.pdbx_description
1 polymer ?
#
loop_
_entity_poly.entity_id
_entity_poly.type
_entity_poly.pdbx_seq_one_letter_code
_entity_poly.pdbx_strand_id
1 'polypeptide(L)'
;MLSYLRLVEYSDDLSFKRVVNVPRRKMGKNKLAFIKSQADADNVTMYDILQKYIDNSVFKGSGAKEFIHIIENMKEYAKTAQVSELLQKLLFETGYEQYIRESGEMDRLDNVSELMRSIVALEADYGEPLTLSAFL
;
A
#
# COMPACT_ATOMS: atom_id res chain seq x y z
N MET A 1 0.37 -7.70 -2.48
CA MET A 1 0.25 -6.61 -3.47
C MET A 1 -1.14 -6.03 -3.54
N LEU A 2 -2.18 -6.87 -3.63
CA LEU A 2 -3.57 -6.40 -3.60
C LEU A 2 -3.89 -5.43 -2.43
N SER A 3 -3.33 -5.66 -1.24
CA SER A 3 -3.51 -4.73 -0.10
C SER A 3 -2.87 -3.35 -0.27
N TYR A 4 -1.86 -3.20 -1.13
CA TYR A 4 -1.36 -1.86 -1.46
C TYR A 4 -2.31 -1.13 -2.41
N LEU A 5 -2.78 -1.81 -3.46
CA LEU A 5 -3.77 -1.29 -4.41
C LEU A 5 -5.07 -0.89 -3.69
N ARG A 6 -5.58 -1.75 -2.80
CA ARG A 6 -6.75 -1.44 -1.97
C ARG A 6 -6.53 -0.27 -1.02
N LEU A 7 -5.32 -0.11 -0.47
CA LEU A 7 -5.03 1.03 0.40
C LEU A 7 -5.03 2.34 -0.40
N VAL A 8 -4.50 2.31 -1.62
CA VAL A 8 -4.54 3.44 -2.54
C VAL A 8 -5.99 3.81 -2.87
N GLU A 9 -6.82 2.84 -3.24
CA GLU A 9 -8.22 3.11 -3.61
C GLU A 9 -9.12 3.47 -2.42
N TYR A 10 -9.15 2.63 -1.38
CA TYR A 10 -10.16 2.68 -0.32
C TYR A 10 -9.65 3.22 1.01
N SER A 11 -8.32 3.33 1.18
CA SER A 11 -7.70 3.68 2.47
C SER A 11 -8.16 2.80 3.65
N ASP A 12 -8.54 1.54 3.37
CA ASP A 12 -9.22 0.69 4.34
C ASP A 12 -8.28 0.08 5.40
N ASP A 13 -8.81 -0.13 6.60
CA ASP A 13 -8.08 -0.64 7.77
C ASP A 13 -7.39 -2.00 7.56
N LEU A 14 -8.04 -2.90 6.81
CA LEU A 14 -7.54 -4.25 6.58
C LEU A 14 -6.30 -4.20 5.68
N SER A 15 -6.40 -3.41 4.62
CA SER A 15 -5.32 -3.15 3.67
C SER A 15 -4.15 -2.47 4.36
N PHE A 16 -4.41 -1.42 5.17
CA PHE A 16 -3.42 -0.69 5.96
C PHE A 16 -2.62 -1.62 6.88
N LYS A 17 -3.30 -2.42 7.70
CA LYS A 17 -2.64 -3.34 8.66
C LYS A 17 -1.70 -4.33 7.99
N ARG A 18 -2.00 -4.75 6.75
CA ARG A 18 -1.18 -5.70 5.99
C ARG A 18 0.10 -5.09 5.42
N VAL A 19 0.10 -3.80 5.10
CA VAL A 19 1.18 -3.18 4.31
C VAL A 19 1.99 -2.10 5.06
N VAL A 20 1.43 -1.49 6.11
CA VAL A 20 2.06 -0.38 6.84
C VAL A 20 3.47 -0.72 7.37
N ASN A 21 3.75 -1.99 7.66
CA ASN A 21 5.06 -2.45 8.14
C ASN A 21 5.71 -3.51 7.24
N VAL A 22 5.30 -3.61 5.97
CA VAL A 22 5.90 -4.53 4.99
C VAL A 22 6.26 -3.74 3.72
N PRO A 23 7.54 -3.49 3.40
CA PRO A 23 8.75 -3.82 4.18
C PRO A 23 8.80 -3.16 5.56
N ARG A 24 9.74 -3.59 6.42
CA ARG A 24 9.81 -3.12 7.82
C ARG A 24 10.01 -1.59 7.88
N ARG A 25 9.08 -0.89 8.54
CA ARG A 25 9.08 0.59 8.72
C ARG A 25 9.12 1.02 10.19
N LYS A 26 9.47 0.09 11.09
CA LYS A 26 9.41 0.29 12.56
C LYS A 26 8.00 0.69 13.02
N MET A 27 6.96 0.18 12.37
CA MET A 27 5.54 0.34 12.69
C MET A 27 5.05 -0.86 13.52
N GLY A 28 5.61 -1.01 14.71
CA GLY A 28 5.33 -2.13 15.61
C GLY A 28 4.03 -2.02 16.39
N LYS A 29 3.75 -3.03 17.23
CA LYS A 29 2.50 -3.18 17.99
C LYS A 29 2.06 -1.92 18.73
N ASN A 30 2.96 -1.23 19.43
CA ASN A 30 2.62 -0.02 20.21
C ASN A 30 2.11 1.12 19.32
N LYS A 31 2.74 1.35 18.17
CA LYS A 31 2.31 2.38 17.19
C LYS A 31 0.97 1.99 16.57
N LEU A 32 0.78 0.73 16.20
CA LEU A 32 -0.49 0.24 15.65
C LEU A 32 -1.63 0.28 16.67
N ALA A 33 -1.36 -0.02 17.94
CA ALA A 33 -2.34 0.09 19.01
C ALA A 33 -2.74 1.56 19.26
N PHE A 34 -1.77 2.48 19.25
CA PHE A 34 -2.05 3.92 19.31
C PHE A 34 -2.96 4.36 18.15
N ILE A 35 -2.60 4.01 16.90
CA ILE A 35 -3.39 4.35 15.72
C ILE A 35 -4.80 3.79 15.85
N LYS A 36 -4.94 2.52 16.21
CA LYS A 36 -6.25 1.86 16.31
C LYS A 36 -7.12 2.52 17.38
N SER A 37 -6.57 2.79 18.56
CA SER A 37 -7.32 3.41 19.65
C SER A 37 -7.83 4.81 19.28
N GLN A 38 -7.05 5.59 18.52
CA GLN A 38 -7.51 6.91 18.06
C GLN A 38 -8.51 6.78 16.90
N ALA A 39 -8.34 5.79 16.02
CA ALA A 39 -9.26 5.55 14.90
C ALA A 39 -10.65 5.16 15.42
N ASP A 40 -10.69 4.27 16.41
CA ASP A 40 -11.93 3.84 17.08
C ASP A 40 -12.60 5.02 17.82
N ALA A 41 -11.82 5.94 18.41
CA ALA A 41 -12.34 7.09 19.15
C ALA A 41 -12.88 8.20 18.24
N ASP A 42 -12.19 8.47 17.13
CA ASP A 42 -12.55 9.52 16.16
C ASP A 42 -13.54 9.00 15.08
N ASN A 43 -13.81 7.69 15.05
CA ASN A 43 -14.61 7.00 14.02
C ASN A 43 -14.13 7.29 12.58
N VAL A 44 -12.82 7.20 12.38
CA VAL A 44 -12.12 7.38 11.09
C VAL A 44 -11.19 6.21 10.81
N THR A 45 -10.60 6.13 9.61
CA THR A 45 -9.70 5.02 9.29
C THR A 45 -8.37 5.12 10.02
N MET A 46 -7.68 3.99 10.20
CA MET A 46 -6.32 3.97 10.74
C MET A 46 -5.33 4.75 9.87
N TYR A 47 -5.58 4.82 8.56
CA TYR A 47 -4.76 5.61 7.65
C TYR A 47 -4.92 7.12 7.91
N ASP A 48 -6.14 7.60 8.11
CA ASP A 48 -6.43 9.00 8.45
C ASP A 48 -5.76 9.41 9.77
N ILE A 49 -5.81 8.54 10.78
CA ILE A 49 -5.11 8.76 12.05
C ILE A 49 -3.60 8.85 11.85
N LEU A 50 -3.04 7.97 11.02
CA LEU A 50 -1.61 8.01 10.75
C LEU A 50 -1.21 9.35 10.12
N GLN A 51 -2.01 9.87 9.17
CA GLN A 51 -1.78 11.19 8.57
C GLN A 51 -1.93 12.31 9.60
N LYS A 52 -3.01 12.31 10.39
CA LYS A 52 -3.31 13.34 11.39
C LYS A 52 -2.25 13.45 12.48
N TYR A 53 -1.71 12.31 12.93
CA TYR A 53 -0.77 12.26 14.04
C TYR A 53 0.68 12.00 13.61
N ILE A 54 1.02 12.14 12.33
CA ILE A 54 2.34 11.74 11.81
C ILE A 54 3.53 12.43 12.51
N ASP A 55 3.33 13.67 12.97
CA ASP A 55 4.35 14.45 13.69
C ASP A 55 4.43 14.17 15.19
N ASN A 56 3.58 13.27 15.71
CA ASN A 56 3.64 12.83 17.10
C ASN A 56 4.95 12.08 17.38
N SER A 57 5.52 12.31 18.57
CA SER A 57 6.74 11.64 19.05
C SER A 57 6.65 10.11 19.02
N VAL A 58 5.44 9.55 19.13
CA VAL A 58 5.16 8.11 18.99
C VAL A 58 5.72 7.55 17.68
N PHE A 59 5.70 8.31 16.58
CA PHE A 59 6.17 7.86 15.26
C PHE A 59 7.63 8.19 14.97
N LYS A 60 8.35 8.83 15.90
CA LYS A 60 9.76 9.19 15.72
C LYS A 60 10.59 7.98 15.32
N GLY A 61 11.41 8.15 14.27
CA GLY A 61 12.28 7.11 13.72
C GLY A 61 11.55 5.96 13.00
N SER A 62 10.24 6.07 12.73
CA SER A 62 9.54 5.18 11.78
C SER A 62 9.67 5.67 10.34
N GLY A 63 9.43 4.77 9.39
CA GLY A 63 9.21 5.08 7.98
C GLY A 63 7.78 5.52 7.65
N ALA A 64 7.00 5.97 8.63
CA ALA A 64 5.59 6.33 8.42
C ALA A 64 5.40 7.54 7.50
N LYS A 65 6.29 8.54 7.60
CA LYS A 65 6.22 9.76 6.77
C LYS A 65 6.40 9.43 5.29
N GLU A 66 7.44 8.66 4.99
CA GLU A 66 7.72 8.18 3.64
C GLU A 66 6.61 7.27 3.13
N PHE A 67 6.07 6.39 3.98
CA PHE A 67 4.91 5.57 3.62
C PHE A 67 3.69 6.40 3.22
N ILE A 68 3.31 7.42 4.01
CA ILE A 68 2.21 8.33 3.63
C ILE A 68 2.53 9.00 2.29
N HIS A 69 3.75 9.53 2.13
CA HIS A 69 4.14 10.21 0.90
C HIS A 69 3.99 9.30 -0.33
N ILE A 70 4.45 8.05 -0.24
CA ILE A 70 4.29 7.06 -1.31
C ILE A 70 2.80 6.82 -1.59
N ILE A 71 1.99 6.55 -0.57
CA ILE A 71 0.55 6.24 -0.77
C ILE A 71 -0.19 7.43 -1.39
N GLU A 72 0.05 8.66 -0.94
CA GLU A 72 -0.59 9.85 -1.52
C GLU A 72 -0.12 10.10 -2.96
N ASN A 73 1.16 9.90 -3.27
CA ASN A 73 1.65 9.97 -4.64
C ASN A 73 1.00 8.90 -5.54
N MET A 74 0.80 7.69 -5.01
CA MET A 74 0.15 6.60 -5.75
C MET A 74 -1.34 6.84 -5.94
N LYS A 75 -2.03 7.48 -4.98
CA LYS A 75 -3.43 7.93 -5.15
C LYS A 75 -3.57 8.93 -6.29
N GLU A 76 -2.64 9.88 -6.41
CA GLU A 76 -2.66 10.82 -7.53
C GLU A 76 -2.35 10.11 -8.85
N TYR A 77 -1.34 9.23 -8.86
CA TYR A 77 -0.94 8.49 -10.06
C TYR A 77 -2.05 7.55 -10.56
N ALA A 78 -2.80 6.91 -9.65
CA ALA A 78 -3.90 6.00 -9.98
C ALA A 78 -5.06 6.66 -10.75
N LYS A 79 -5.17 7.99 -10.74
CA LYS A 79 -6.22 8.71 -11.49
C LYS A 79 -6.03 8.65 -13.01
N THR A 80 -4.79 8.43 -13.47
CA THR A 80 -4.45 8.47 -14.90
C THR A 80 -3.64 7.27 -15.36
N ALA A 81 -2.99 6.55 -14.44
CA ALA A 81 -2.19 5.37 -14.75
C ALA A 81 -3.05 4.12 -14.97
N GLN A 82 -2.50 3.17 -15.72
CA GLN A 82 -3.00 1.81 -15.76
C GLN A 82 -2.73 1.09 -14.43
N VAL A 83 -3.49 0.04 -14.11
CA VAL A 83 -3.35 -0.73 -12.87
C VAL A 83 -2.01 -1.46 -12.82
N SER A 84 -1.54 -1.97 -13.97
CA SER A 84 -0.22 -2.61 -14.10
C SER A 84 0.92 -1.64 -13.79
N GLU A 85 0.88 -0.43 -14.36
CA GLU A 85 1.85 0.63 -14.10
C GLU A 85 1.83 1.06 -12.62
N LEU A 86 0.65 1.24 -12.05
CA LEU A 86 0.48 1.57 -10.63
C LEU A 86 1.10 0.49 -9.74
N LEU A 87 0.84 -0.80 -10.03
CA LEU A 87 1.41 -1.91 -9.29
C LEU A 87 2.94 -1.93 -9.41
N GLN A 88 3.48 -1.73 -10.62
CA GLN A 88 4.93 -1.71 -10.84
C GLN A 88 5.59 -0.57 -10.05
N LYS A 89 5.00 0.63 -10.09
CA LYS A 89 5.49 1.78 -9.35
C LYS A 89 5.42 1.57 -7.83
N LEU A 90 4.32 0.99 -7.34
CA LEU A 90 4.19 0.60 -5.93
C LEU A 90 5.29 -0.37 -5.49
N LEU A 91 5.59 -1.40 -6.29
CA LEU A 91 6.64 -2.38 -5.97
C LEU A 91 8.01 -1.74 -5.79
N PHE A 92 8.33 -0.78 -6.65
CA PHE A 92 9.57 -0.03 -6.64
C PHE A 92 9.63 0.96 -5.46
N GLU A 93 8.69 1.90 -5.40
CA GLU A 93 8.69 3.01 -4.42
C GLU A 93 8.58 2.51 -2.97
N THR A 94 7.85 1.42 -2.74
CA THR A 94 7.71 0.86 -1.40
C THR A 94 8.92 0.03 -0.94
N GLY A 95 9.87 -0.24 -1.85
CA GLY A 95 10.99 -1.16 -1.63
C GLY A 95 10.57 -2.62 -1.53
N TYR A 96 9.33 -2.96 -1.93
CA TYR A 96 8.80 -4.31 -1.77
C TYR A 96 9.53 -5.32 -2.66
N GLU A 97 9.93 -4.93 -3.86
CA GLU A 97 10.73 -5.79 -4.74
C GLU A 97 12.05 -6.21 -4.10
N GLN A 98 12.82 -5.23 -3.58
CA GLN A 98 14.06 -5.50 -2.87
C GLN A 98 13.82 -6.35 -1.62
N TYR A 99 12.77 -6.05 -0.86
CA TYR A 99 12.39 -6.82 0.32
C TYR A 99 12.14 -8.31 0.03
N ILE A 100 11.43 -8.63 -1.06
CA ILE A 100 11.24 -10.05 -1.42
C ILE A 100 12.57 -10.68 -1.83
N ARG A 101 13.36 -10.00 -2.66
CA ARG A 101 14.67 -10.52 -3.10
C ARG A 101 15.59 -10.84 -1.92
N GLU A 102 15.61 -9.97 -0.91
CA GLU A 102 16.40 -10.16 0.31
C GLU A 102 15.82 -11.24 1.24
N SER A 103 14.50 -11.45 1.21
CA SER A 103 13.84 -12.49 2.03
C SER A 103 14.11 -13.91 1.55
N GLY A 104 14.54 -14.09 0.30
CA GLY A 104 14.71 -15.40 -0.34
C GLY A 104 13.39 -16.12 -0.66
N GLU A 105 12.24 -15.46 -0.51
CA GLU A 105 10.92 -16.01 -0.81
C GLU A 105 10.65 -16.03 -2.33
N MET A 106 11.25 -16.98 -3.06
CA MET A 106 11.09 -17.09 -4.53
C MET A 106 9.61 -17.24 -4.96
N ASP A 107 8.83 -18.06 -4.26
CA ASP A 107 7.39 -18.21 -4.52
C ASP A 107 6.63 -16.87 -4.50
N ARG A 108 7.08 -15.93 -3.67
CA ARG A 108 6.47 -14.61 -3.56
C ARG A 108 6.82 -13.73 -4.76
N LEU A 109 8.02 -13.84 -5.34
CA LEU A 109 8.36 -13.17 -6.60
C LEU A 109 7.51 -13.72 -7.75
N ASP A 110 7.34 -15.04 -7.79
CA ASP A 110 6.53 -15.70 -8.82
C ASP A 110 5.06 -15.27 -8.72
N ASN A 111 4.49 -15.25 -7.51
CA ASN A 111 3.13 -14.76 -7.26
C ASN A 111 2.94 -13.30 -7.69
N VAL A 112 3.93 -12.43 -7.44
CA VAL A 112 3.88 -11.02 -7.87
C VAL A 112 3.96 -10.92 -9.40
N SER A 113 4.83 -11.72 -10.02
CA SER A 113 5.00 -11.76 -11.47
C SER A 113 3.75 -12.30 -12.18
N GLU A 114 3.11 -13.31 -11.61
CA GLU A 114 1.84 -13.86 -12.11
C GLU A 114 0.73 -12.82 -12.00
N LEU A 115 0.58 -12.17 -10.84
CA LEU A 115 -0.38 -11.09 -10.65
C LEU A 115 -0.20 -9.98 -11.71
N MET A 116 1.04 -9.56 -11.97
CA MET A 116 1.33 -8.55 -12.99
C MET A 116 0.87 -9.00 -14.38
N ARG A 117 1.17 -10.25 -14.77
CA ARG A 117 0.72 -10.81 -16.06
C ARG A 117 -0.80 -10.85 -16.16
N SER A 118 -1.49 -11.24 -15.09
CA SER A 118 -2.96 -11.28 -15.07
C SER A 118 -3.58 -9.89 -15.22
N ILE A 119 -3.00 -8.86 -14.59
CA ILE A 119 -3.47 -7.48 -14.73
C ILE A 119 -3.29 -6.99 -16.17
N VAL A 120 -2.11 -7.19 -16.75
CA VAL A 120 -1.83 -6.76 -18.14
C VAL A 120 -2.76 -7.44 -19.15
N ALA A 121 -3.02 -8.74 -18.96
CA ALA A 121 -3.97 -9.46 -19.81
C ALA A 121 -5.39 -8.89 -19.67
N LEU A 122 -5.84 -8.61 -18.44
CA LEU A 122 -7.14 -8.01 -18.20
C LEU A 122 -7.26 -6.62 -18.83
N GLU A 123 -6.23 -5.78 -18.70
CA GLU A 123 -6.19 -4.44 -19.31
C GLU A 123 -6.28 -4.49 -20.84
N ALA A 124 -5.63 -5.47 -21.47
CA ALA A 124 -5.70 -5.68 -22.92
C ALA A 124 -7.10 -6.11 -23.38
N ASP A 125 -7.77 -6.95 -22.59
CA ASP A 125 -9.09 -7.50 -22.91
C ASP A 125 -10.25 -6.55 -22.56
N TYR A 126 -10.04 -5.56 -21.68
CA TYR A 126 -11.10 -4.70 -21.13
C TYR A 126 -11.74 -3.77 -22.17
N GLY A 127 -11.03 -3.44 -23.26
CA GLY A 127 -11.53 -2.61 -24.37
C GLY A 127 -11.64 -1.11 -24.07
N GLU A 128 -11.53 -0.71 -22.82
CA GLU A 128 -11.43 0.68 -22.34
C GLU A 128 -10.40 0.78 -21.18
N PRO A 129 -9.98 1.98 -20.75
CA PRO A 129 -9.08 2.11 -19.61
C PRO A 129 -9.65 1.46 -18.34
N LEU A 130 -9.04 0.36 -17.89
CA LEU A 130 -9.41 -0.32 -16.65
C LEU A 130 -9.07 0.57 -15.45
N THR A 131 -10.11 1.05 -14.75
CA THR A 131 -9.91 1.82 -13.52
C THR A 131 -9.48 0.92 -12.36
N LEU A 132 -8.76 1.49 -11.38
CA LEU A 132 -8.33 0.74 -10.20
C LEU A 132 -9.52 0.15 -9.42
N SER A 133 -10.62 0.90 -9.29
CA SER A 133 -11.83 0.44 -8.62
C SER A 133 -12.54 -0.68 -9.37
N ALA A 134 -12.50 -0.70 -10.71
CA ALA A 134 -13.06 -1.79 -11.51
C ALA A 134 -12.22 -3.08 -11.44
N PHE A 135 -10.92 -2.96 -11.16
CA PHE A 135 -10.03 -4.09 -10.95
C PHE A 135 -10.19 -4.76 -9.57
N LEU A 136 -10.50 -3.98 -8.53
CA LEU A 136 -10.52 -4.40 -7.12
C LEU A 136 -11.82 -5.09 -6.67
#